data_AF-A0A356L1B4-F1
#
_entry.id   AF-A0A356L1B4-F1
#
_cell.length_a   1.000
_cell.length_b   1.000
_cell.length_c   1.000
_cell.angle_alpha   90.00
_cell.angle_beta   90.00
_cell.angle_gamma   90.00
#
_symmetry.space_group_name_H-M   'P 1'
#
loop_
_entity.id
_entity.type
_entity.pdbx_description
1 polymer ?
#
loop_
_entity_poly.entity_id
_entity_poly.type
_entity_poly.pdbx_seq_one_letter_code
_entity_poly.pdbx_strand_id
1 'polypeptide(L)' 'MLKISKYVTGVVQTNVYFCYEDETRECVIIDPAANAPHIIKIVEEELHLKPVAILLTH' A
#
# COMPACT_ATOMS: atom_id res chain seq x y z
N MET A 1 11.49 -11.99 2.89
CA MET A 1 10.45 -12.15 3.94
C MET A 1 9.28 -11.24 3.66
N LEU A 2 8.03 -11.68 3.86
CA LEU A 2 6.85 -10.83 3.70
C LEU A 2 6.72 -9.83 4.86
N LYS A 3 6.53 -8.55 4.53
CA LYS A 3 6.20 -7.46 5.45
C LYS A 3 4.83 -6.87 5.11
N ILE A 4 4.15 -6.36 6.12
CA ILE A 4 2.82 -5.75 5.98
C ILE A 4 2.82 -4.40 6.69
N SER A 5 2.51 -3.34 5.96
CA SER A 5 2.23 -2.00 6.51
C SER A 5 0.77 -1.63 6.30
N LYS A 6 0.18 -0.91 7.25
CA LYS A 6 -1.23 -0.50 7.23
C LYS A 6 -1.36 1.00 7.41
N TYR A 7 -2.13 1.64 6.53
CA TYR A 7 -2.45 3.06 6.62
C TYR A 7 -3.96 3.27 6.55
N VAL A 8 -4.47 4.27 7.27
CA VAL A 8 -5.89 4.62 7.26
C VAL A 8 -6.10 5.79 6.32
N THR A 9 -7.06 5.70 5.41
CA THR A 9 -7.33 6.74 4.41
C THR A 9 -8.82 7.06 4.30
N GLY A 10 -9.12 8.26 3.80
CA GLY A 10 -10.47 8.73 3.56
C GLY A 10 -11.27 9.08 4.82
N VAL A 11 -12.48 9.62 4.59
CA VAL A 11 -13.38 10.10 5.66
C VAL A 11 -14.05 8.95 6.42
N VAL A 12 -14.15 7.77 5.79
CA VAL A 12 -14.69 6.54 6.41
C VAL A 12 -13.60 5.64 6.98
N GLN A 13 -12.35 6.13 7.05
CA GLN A 13 -11.24 5.45 7.72
C GLN A 13 -10.94 4.03 7.19
N THR A 14 -10.94 3.87 5.87
CA THR A 14 -10.61 2.58 5.22
C THR A 14 -9.13 2.26 5.42
N ASN A 15 -8.83 1.00 5.80
CA ASN A 15 -7.45 0.52 5.86
C ASN A 15 -6.96 0.17 4.46
N VAL A 16 -5.81 0.71 4.09
CA VAL A 16 -5.00 0.31 2.93
C VAL A 16 -3.83 -0.51 3.45
N TYR A 17 -3.57 -1.65 2.81
CA TYR A 17 -2.43 -2.51 3.18
C TYR A 17 -1.39 -2.55 2.07
N PHE A 18 -0.12 -2.52 2.48
CA PHE A 18 1.03 -2.72 1.62
C PHE A 18 1.71 -4.02 2.04
N CYS A 19 1.51 -5.07 1.24
CA CYS A 19 2.13 -6.37 1.44
C CYS A 19 3.32 -6.46 0.49
N TYR A 20 4.54 -6.59 1.02
CA TYR A 20 5.74 -6.54 0.19
C TYR A 20 6.83 -7.50 0.64
N GLU A 21 7.65 -7.92 -0.31
CA GLU A 21 8.83 -8.72 -0.05
C GLU A 21 10.02 -7.79 0.28
N ASP A 22 10.77 -8.09 1.34
CA ASP A 22 11.74 -7.18 1.92
C ASP A 22 12.95 -6.86 1.04
N GLU A 23 13.44 -7.82 0.25
CA GLU A 23 14.64 -7.70 -0.59
C GLU A 23 14.30 -7.10 -1.96
N THR A 24 13.33 -7.68 -2.65
CA THR A 24 12.92 -7.26 -4.00
C THR A 24 12.07 -5.99 -4.01
N ARG A 25 11.49 -5.64 -2.85
CA ARG A 25 10.56 -4.51 -2.66
C ARG A 25 9.27 -4.63 -3.47
N GLU A 26 9.00 -5.77 -4.10
CA GLU A 26 7.76 -5.98 -4.85
C GLU A 26 6.57 -5.95 -3.90
N CYS A 27 5.58 -5.14 -4.24
CA CYS A 27 4.46 -4.82 -3.36
C CYS A 27 3.13 -5.04 -4.05
N VAL A 28 2.22 -5.67 -3.31
CA VAL A 28 0.79 -5.69 -3.62
C VAL A 28 0.10 -4.68 -2.70
N ILE A 29 -0.63 -3.74 -3.31
CA ILE A 29 -1.44 -2.76 -2.59
C ILE A 29 -2.87 -3.32 -2.51
N ILE A 30 -3.40 -3.43 -1.30
CA ILE A 30 -4.73 -3.98 -1.04
C ILE A 30 -5.67 -2.86 -0.61
N ASP A 31 -6.83 -2.77 -1.28
CA ASP A 31 -7.87 -1.76 -1.07
C ASP A 31 -7.33 -0.32 -1.04
N PRO A 32 -6.65 0.16 -2.09
CA PRO A 32 -6.26 1.56 -2.18
C PRO A 32 -7.52 2.44 -2.24
N ALA A 33 -7.91 2.98 -1.08
CA ALA A 33 -9.11 3.80 -0.94
C ALA A 33 -8.85 5.26 -1.36
N ALA A 34 -9.42 6.23 -0.63
CA ALA A 34 -9.33 7.64 -1.01
C ALA A 34 -7.93 8.23 -0.81
N ASN A 35 -7.66 9.37 -1.46
CA ASN A 35 -6.39 10.12 -1.37
C ASN A 35 -5.19 9.41 -2.03
N ALA A 36 -5.29 9.15 -3.34
CA ALA A 36 -4.21 8.56 -4.14
C ALA A 36 -2.84 9.26 -4.00
N PRO A 37 -2.73 10.60 -3.93
CA PRO A 37 -1.44 11.27 -3.73
C PRO A 37 -0.73 10.84 -2.45
N HIS A 38 -1.46 10.61 -1.35
CA HIS A 38 -0.88 10.11 -0.10
C HIS A 38 -0.40 8.67 -0.24
N ILE A 39 -1.17 7.80 -0.93
CA ILE A 39 -0.77 6.41 -1.19
C ILE A 39 0.51 6.37 -2.02
N ILE A 40 0.62 7.21 -3.07
CA ILE A 40 1.83 7.32 -3.90
C ILE A 40 3.02 7.76 -3.04
N LYS A 41 2.85 8.78 -2.19
CA LYS A 41 3.90 9.22 -1.28
C LYS A 41 4.38 8.11 -0.34
N ILE A 42 3.47 7.32 0.23
CA ILE A 42 3.83 6.18 1.10
C ILE A 42 4.67 5.17 0.32
N VAL A 43 4.27 4.83 -0.89
CA VAL A 43 4.97 3.86 -1.75
C VAL A 43 6.37 4.37 -2.12
N GLU A 44 6.48 5.60 -2.61
CA GLU A 44 7.72 6.12 -3.21
C GLU A 44 8.70 6.66 -2.17
N GLU A 45 8.20 7.38 -1.16
CA GLU A 45 9.02 8.15 -0.22
C GLU A 45 9.15 7.50 1.16
N GLU A 46 8.09 6.90 1.70
CA GLU A 46 8.13 6.35 3.07
C GLU A 46 8.62 4.90 3.10
N LEU A 47 8.10 4.06 2.21
CA LEU A 47 8.38 2.62 2.19
C LEU A 47 9.31 2.21 1.05
N HIS A 48 9.55 3.04 0.03
CA HIS A 48 10.38 2.70 -1.14
C HIS A 48 10.04 1.32 -1.73
N LEU A 49 8.79 1.18 -2.18
CA LEU A 49 8.23 -0.07 -2.71
C LEU A 49 8.07 -0.02 -4.23
N LYS A 50 8.00 -1.20 -4.84
CA LYS A 50 7.71 -1.40 -6.27
C LYS A 50 6.33 -2.05 -6.40
N PRO A 51 5.25 -1.27 -6.59
CA PRO A 51 3.92 -1.85 -6.81
C PRO A 51 3.89 -2.73 -8.05
N VAL A 52 3.40 -3.95 -7.92
CA VAL A 52 3.28 -4.92 -9.04
C VAL A 52 1.83 -5.36 -9.28
N ALA A 53 0.96 -5.18 -8.29
CA ALA A 53 -0.47 -5.48 -8.41
C ALA A 53 -1.31 -4.66 -7.41
N ILE A 54 -2.59 -4.51 -7.74
CA ILE A 54 -3.63 -4.02 -6.82
C ILE A 54 -4.64 -5.14 -6.63
N LEU A 55 -5.01 -5.40 -5.38
CA LEU A 55 -6.10 -6.32 -5.03
C LEU A 55 -7.22 -5.55 -4.34
N LEU A 56 -8.45 -5.85 -4.74
CA LEU A 56 -9.65 -5.37 -4.08
C LEU A 56 -10.28 -6.53 -3.32
N THR A 57 -10.61 -6.31 -2.06
CA THR A 57 -11.27 -7.33 -1.23
C THR A 57 -12.68 -7.63 -1.72
N HIS A 58 -13.38 -6.61 -2.23
CA HIS A 58 -14.72 -6.66 -2.80
C HIS A 58 -14.92 -5.58 -3.86
#